data_AF-V5IK31-F1
#
_entry.id   AF-V5IK31-F1
#
_cell.length_a   1.000
_cell.length_b   1.000
_cell.length_c   1.000
_cell.angle_alpha   90.00
_cell.angle_beta   90.00
_cell.angle_gamma   90.00
#
_symmetry.space_group_name_H-M   'P 1'
#
loop_
_entity.id
_entity.type
_entity.pdbx_description
1 polymer ?
#
loop_
_entity_poly.entity_id
_entity_poly.type
_entity_poly.pdbx_seq_one_letter_code
_entity_poly.pdbx_strand_id
1 'polypeptide(L)'
;DADTDKELPCSAETDPVPMAKSDLTNACPALATSDGKEVPVCCDAKQLKTFVSSLKQINNLGVSKKSACYLNFQNLICQSVCSPQQSDFIAVNASKSTGKGKPHVVESVYAISKTFAEGVYNSCKDTRTIVLGIKLMKFMCGKHGSSNCSPERFLEFIGSTAGEGGHSPFKTHYLISDDPVTVNGKQLTPLDRPLFK
;
A
#
# COMPACT_ATOMS: atom_id res chain seq x y z
N ASP A 1 -10.06 25.46 2.43
CA ASP A 1 -9.18 24.82 3.42
C ASP A 1 -9.93 23.70 4.13
N ALA A 2 -9.88 22.50 3.56
CA ALA A 2 -10.39 21.30 4.20
C ALA A 2 -9.25 20.30 4.22
N ASP A 3 -8.42 20.47 5.24
CA ASP A 3 -7.33 19.58 5.59
C ASP A 3 -7.92 18.18 5.81
N THR A 4 -7.77 17.32 4.81
CA THR A 4 -8.11 15.90 4.92
C THR A 4 -6.90 15.19 5.53
N ASP A 5 -6.56 15.58 6.76
CA ASP A 5 -5.40 15.07 7.47
C ASP A 5 -5.66 13.58 7.81
N LYS A 6 -5.20 12.71 6.90
CA LYS A 6 -5.21 11.26 7.13
C LYS A 6 -4.23 10.99 8.26
N GLU A 7 -4.71 10.36 9.31
CA GLU A 7 -3.90 10.07 10.49
C GLU A 7 -2.65 9.27 10.12
N LEU A 8 -1.48 9.81 10.49
CA LEU A 8 -0.19 9.22 10.19
C LEU A 8 0.14 8.11 11.19
N PRO A 9 0.72 6.98 10.73
CA PRO A 9 1.16 5.93 11.65
C PRO A 9 2.32 6.42 12.51
N CYS A 10 2.36 5.97 13.77
CA CYS A 10 3.51 6.15 14.65
C CYS A 10 4.70 5.37 14.09
N SER A 11 5.89 5.96 14.16
CA SER A 11 7.15 5.26 13.94
C SER A 11 7.46 4.43 15.17
N ALA A 12 7.44 3.11 15.02
CA ALA A 12 7.69 2.16 16.09
C ALA A 12 8.34 0.89 15.53
N GLU A 13 9.38 0.41 16.20
CA GLU A 13 9.95 -0.92 15.99
C GLU A 13 9.46 -1.79 17.14
N THR A 14 8.38 -2.53 16.90
CA THR A 14 7.74 -3.40 17.89
C THR A 14 7.36 -4.71 17.25
N ASP A 15 7.29 -5.76 18.06
CA ASP A 15 6.84 -7.08 17.59
C ASP A 15 5.40 -7.00 17.05
N PRO A 16 5.05 -7.85 16.06
CA PRO A 16 3.68 -7.97 15.57
C PRO A 16 2.72 -8.34 16.70
N VAL A 17 1.51 -7.79 16.65
CA VAL A 17 0.44 -8.07 17.62
C VAL A 17 -0.59 -9.02 17.03
N PRO A 18 -1.24 -9.86 17.86
CA PRO A 18 -2.31 -10.73 17.38
C PRO A 18 -3.55 -9.92 16.99
N MET A 19 -4.14 -10.24 15.85
CA MET A 19 -5.43 -9.74 15.39
C MET A 19 -6.33 -10.90 14.98
N ALA A 20 -7.64 -10.76 15.21
CA ALA A 20 -8.60 -11.77 14.81
C ALA A 20 -8.58 -11.96 13.29
N LYS A 21 -8.44 -13.22 12.84
CA LYS A 21 -8.44 -13.59 11.43
C LYS A 21 -9.69 -13.08 10.70
N SER A 22 -10.84 -13.08 11.38
CA SER A 22 -12.11 -12.57 10.86
C SER A 22 -12.04 -11.11 10.40
N ASP A 23 -11.22 -10.29 11.08
CA ASP A 23 -11.07 -8.87 10.75
C ASP A 23 -10.25 -8.69 9.48
N LEU A 24 -9.30 -9.60 9.21
CA LEU A 24 -8.44 -9.59 8.04
C LEU A 24 -9.08 -10.24 6.81
N THR A 25 -9.97 -11.23 6.95
CA THR A 25 -10.53 -12.00 5.82
C THR A 25 -11.07 -11.13 4.69
N ASN A 26 -11.73 -10.01 5.02
CA ASN A 26 -12.25 -9.08 4.00
C ASN A 26 -11.29 -7.93 3.67
N ALA A 27 -10.47 -7.51 4.64
CA ALA A 27 -9.64 -6.33 4.55
C ALA A 27 -8.28 -6.61 3.91
N CYS A 28 -7.65 -7.72 4.28
CA CYS A 28 -6.35 -8.19 3.82
C CYS A 28 -6.34 -9.73 3.72
N PRO A 29 -7.08 -10.33 2.77
CA PRO A 29 -7.21 -11.79 2.66
C PRO A 29 -5.86 -12.51 2.49
N ALA A 30 -4.88 -11.86 1.83
CA ALA A 30 -3.53 -12.42 1.66
C ALA A 30 -2.73 -12.56 2.97
N LEU A 31 -3.12 -11.85 4.04
CA LEU A 31 -2.53 -11.97 5.38
C LEU A 31 -3.31 -12.93 6.27
N ALA A 32 -4.55 -13.27 5.91
CA ALA A 32 -5.44 -14.15 6.69
C ALA A 32 -5.12 -15.65 6.50
N THR A 33 -3.84 -16.03 6.48
CA THR A 33 -3.36 -17.37 6.09
C THR A 33 -3.13 -18.32 7.26
N SER A 34 -3.06 -17.83 8.50
CA SER A 34 -2.87 -18.68 9.70
C SER A 34 -4.04 -19.66 9.89
N ASP A 35 -3.75 -20.89 10.31
CA ASP A 35 -4.75 -21.88 10.70
C ASP A 35 -5.46 -21.52 12.02
N GLY A 36 -4.85 -20.64 12.82
CA GLY A 36 -5.40 -20.14 14.08
C GLY A 36 -6.52 -19.11 13.90
N LYS A 37 -7.19 -18.80 15.02
CA LYS A 37 -8.17 -17.70 15.08
C LYS A 37 -7.52 -16.32 15.02
N GLU A 38 -6.23 -16.24 15.30
CA GLU A 38 -5.46 -15.01 15.32
C GLU A 38 -4.28 -15.06 14.35
N VAL A 39 -3.92 -13.90 13.83
CA VAL A 39 -2.83 -13.68 12.89
C VAL A 39 -1.94 -12.56 13.43
N PRO A 40 -0.60 -12.73 13.46
CA PRO A 40 0.31 -11.65 13.81
C PRO A 40 0.30 -10.57 12.72
N VAL A 41 0.16 -9.30 13.12
CA VAL A 41 0.15 -8.14 12.23
C VAL A 41 0.84 -6.93 12.85
N CYS A 42 1.33 -6.01 12.02
CA CYS A 42 1.94 -4.74 12.47
C CYS A 42 0.96 -3.55 12.42
N CYS A 43 -0.34 -3.80 12.38
CA CYS A 43 -1.37 -2.77 12.40
C CYS A 43 -2.41 -3.02 13.50
N ASP A 44 -3.01 -1.95 13.99
CA ASP A 44 -4.18 -2.03 14.86
C ASP A 44 -5.50 -1.99 14.07
N ALA A 45 -6.61 -2.24 14.76
CA ALA A 45 -7.95 -2.24 14.16
C ALA A 45 -8.34 -0.88 13.55
N LYS A 46 -7.83 0.23 14.07
CA LYS A 46 -8.10 1.57 13.57
C LYS A 46 -7.37 1.81 12.25
N GLN A 47 -6.07 1.47 12.19
CA GLN A 47 -5.27 1.53 10.97
C GLN A 47 -5.87 0.65 9.87
N LEU A 48 -6.29 -0.58 10.20
CA LEU A 48 -6.95 -1.47 9.26
C LEU A 48 -8.25 -0.87 8.72
N LYS A 49 -9.10 -0.31 9.60
CA LYS A 49 -10.37 0.33 9.20
C LYS A 49 -10.14 1.56 8.30
N THR A 50 -9.16 2.40 8.64
CA THR A 50 -8.78 3.56 7.84
C THR A 50 -8.31 3.14 6.45
N PHE A 51 -7.47 2.11 6.38
CA PHE A 51 -7.04 1.52 5.12
C PHE A 51 -8.22 1.00 4.29
N VAL A 52 -9.11 0.19 4.86
CA VAL A 52 -10.30 -0.33 4.16
C VAL A 52 -11.19 0.81 3.63
N SER A 53 -11.30 1.90 4.39
CA SER A 53 -12.01 3.10 3.94
C SER A 53 -11.36 3.73 2.71
N SER A 54 -10.02 3.79 2.66
CA SER A 54 -9.29 4.34 1.51
C SER A 54 -9.52 3.53 0.21
N LEU A 55 -9.65 2.21 0.31
CA LEU A 55 -9.97 1.34 -0.84
C LEU A 55 -11.38 1.59 -1.41
N LYS A 56 -12.27 2.30 -0.72
CA LYS A 56 -13.56 2.67 -1.30
C LYS A 56 -13.41 3.57 -2.53
N GLN A 57 -12.31 4.33 -2.63
CA GLN A 57 -12.07 5.21 -3.78
C GLN A 57 -11.98 4.43 -5.09
N ILE A 58 -11.17 3.37 -5.14
CA ILE A 58 -11.05 2.52 -6.34
C ILE A 58 -12.36 1.75 -6.63
N ASN A 59 -13.09 1.34 -5.58
CA ASN A 59 -14.42 0.73 -5.73
C ASN A 59 -15.44 1.71 -6.35
N ASN A 60 -15.41 2.99 -5.96
CA ASN A 60 -16.30 4.03 -6.49
C ASN A 60 -16.02 4.33 -7.98
N LEU A 61 -14.81 4.03 -8.47
CA LEU A 61 -14.48 4.04 -9.90
C LEU A 61 -15.03 2.82 -10.65
N GLY A 62 -15.69 1.89 -9.95
CA GLY A 62 -16.31 0.69 -10.54
C GLY A 62 -15.37 -0.51 -10.61
N VAL A 63 -14.22 -0.50 -9.95
CA VAL A 63 -13.36 -1.69 -9.89
C VAL A 63 -13.97 -2.71 -8.93
N SER A 64 -14.25 -3.92 -9.42
CA SER A 64 -14.84 -4.99 -8.60
C SER A 64 -13.85 -5.47 -7.54
N LYS A 65 -14.34 -5.65 -6.30
CA LYS A 65 -13.57 -6.25 -5.19
C LYS A 65 -13.06 -7.67 -5.47
N LYS A 66 -13.64 -8.35 -6.46
CA LYS A 66 -13.25 -9.71 -6.87
C LYS A 66 -12.27 -9.71 -8.06
N SER A 67 -11.96 -8.54 -8.64
CA SER A 67 -11.04 -8.48 -9.78
C SER A 67 -9.60 -8.66 -9.33
N ALA A 68 -8.78 -9.24 -10.22
CA ALA A 68 -7.32 -9.32 -10.02
C ALA A 68 -6.71 -7.94 -9.72
N CYS A 69 -7.14 -6.89 -10.43
CA CYS A 69 -6.71 -5.51 -10.17
C CYS A 69 -6.91 -5.11 -8.70
N TYR A 70 -8.13 -5.27 -8.19
CA TYR A 70 -8.44 -4.87 -6.83
C TYR A 70 -7.67 -5.71 -5.81
N LEU A 71 -7.64 -7.03 -5.98
CA LEU A 71 -7.02 -7.93 -5.01
C LEU A 71 -5.50 -7.76 -4.95
N ASN A 72 -4.84 -7.58 -6.09
CA ASN A 72 -3.40 -7.31 -6.14
C ASN A 72 -3.05 -5.92 -5.58
N PHE A 73 -3.84 -4.89 -5.90
CA PHE A 73 -3.67 -3.56 -5.33
C PHE A 73 -3.92 -3.56 -3.81
N GLN A 74 -4.97 -4.24 -3.35
CA GLN A 74 -5.25 -4.43 -1.93
C GLN A 74 -4.09 -5.14 -1.23
N ASN A 75 -3.54 -6.21 -1.82
CA ASN A 75 -2.40 -6.92 -1.25
C ASN A 75 -1.16 -6.03 -1.13
N LEU A 76 -0.81 -5.27 -2.18
CA LEU A 76 0.31 -4.32 -2.16
C LEU A 76 0.28 -3.40 -0.93
N ILE A 77 -0.88 -2.80 -0.66
CA ILE A 77 -1.05 -1.87 0.47
C ILE A 77 -1.19 -2.62 1.79
N CYS A 78 -1.87 -3.77 1.83
CA CYS A 78 -1.96 -4.62 3.03
C CYS A 78 -0.59 -5.02 3.55
N GLN A 79 0.32 -5.41 2.65
CA GLN A 79 1.69 -5.77 3.03
C GLN A 79 2.41 -4.55 3.62
N SER A 80 2.16 -3.34 3.08
CA SER A 80 2.72 -2.10 3.60
C SER A 80 2.19 -1.70 4.96
N VAL A 81 0.95 -2.04 5.30
CA VAL A 81 0.28 -1.52 6.51
C VAL A 81 0.31 -2.54 7.64
N CYS A 82 0.06 -3.82 7.34
CA CYS A 82 -0.27 -4.83 8.34
C CYS A 82 0.66 -6.05 8.32
N SER A 83 1.58 -6.19 7.36
CA SER A 83 2.46 -7.38 7.32
C SER A 83 3.25 -7.53 8.62
N PRO A 84 3.32 -8.73 9.22
CA PRO A 84 4.20 -8.98 10.35
C PRO A 84 5.69 -8.89 10.00
N GLN A 85 6.02 -8.88 8.70
CA GLN A 85 7.37 -8.79 8.15
C GLN A 85 7.65 -7.42 7.52
N GLN A 86 6.89 -6.38 7.90
CA GLN A 86 7.01 -5.04 7.30
C GLN A 86 8.46 -4.52 7.30
N SER A 87 9.23 -4.82 8.36
CA SER A 87 10.63 -4.41 8.48
C SER A 87 11.56 -5.02 7.44
N ASP A 88 11.18 -6.10 6.76
CA ASP A 88 12.04 -6.75 5.75
C ASP A 88 12.08 -5.91 4.47
N PHE A 89 10.99 -5.22 4.13
CA PHE A 89 10.83 -4.54 2.85
C PHE A 89 10.48 -3.06 2.97
N ILE A 90 10.26 -2.53 4.18
CA ILE A 90 10.04 -1.10 4.43
C ILE A 90 11.10 -0.53 5.38
N ALA A 91 11.55 0.68 5.04
CA ALA A 91 12.33 1.54 5.91
C ALA A 91 11.62 2.89 6.11
N VAL A 92 11.68 3.43 7.31
CA VAL A 92 11.25 4.81 7.59
C VAL A 92 12.38 5.74 7.15
N ASN A 93 12.09 6.69 6.27
CA ASN A 93 13.06 7.68 5.81
C ASN A 93 13.03 8.95 6.67
N ALA A 94 11.83 9.39 7.05
CA ALA A 94 11.65 10.53 7.93
C ALA A 94 10.43 10.39 8.84
N SER A 95 10.57 10.94 10.04
CA SER A 95 9.50 11.02 11.04
C SER A 95 9.41 12.44 11.59
N LYS A 96 8.20 12.87 11.95
CA LYS A 96 7.91 14.18 12.56
C LYS A 96 7.41 14.00 13.98
N SER A 97 8.00 14.73 14.92
CA SER A 97 7.52 14.78 16.30
C SER A 97 6.24 15.60 16.39
N THR A 98 5.28 15.13 17.18
CA THR A 98 4.03 15.84 17.52
C THR A 98 4.13 16.59 18.85
N GLY A 99 5.32 16.68 19.44
CA GLY A 99 5.56 17.34 20.73
C GLY A 99 5.13 16.51 21.95
N LYS A 100 4.27 15.50 21.79
CA LYS A 100 3.91 14.50 22.81
C LYS A 100 3.72 13.13 22.15
N GLY A 101 4.36 12.09 22.69
CA GLY A 101 4.22 10.70 22.21
C GLY A 101 5.29 10.27 21.21
N LYS A 102 5.03 9.15 20.52
CA LYS A 102 5.93 8.61 19.48
C LYS A 102 5.88 9.50 18.23
N PRO A 103 7.01 9.69 17.52
CA PRO A 103 7.01 10.47 16.29
C PRO A 103 6.21 9.75 15.21
N HIS A 104 5.62 10.50 14.28
CA HIS A 104 4.82 9.95 13.18
C HIS A 104 5.64 9.83 11.92
N VAL A 105 5.43 8.77 11.15
CA VAL A 105 6.09 8.58 9.85
C VAL A 105 5.55 9.60 8.86
N VAL A 106 6.45 10.36 8.24
CA VAL A 106 6.12 11.32 7.17
C VAL A 106 6.74 10.94 5.82
N GLU A 107 7.70 10.02 5.83
CA GLU A 107 8.32 9.50 4.63
C GLU A 107 8.84 8.07 4.85
N SER A 108 8.59 7.18 3.89
CA SER A 108 9.10 5.80 3.90
C SER A 108 9.65 5.37 2.55
N VAL A 109 10.40 4.29 2.56
CA VAL A 109 10.84 3.54 1.39
C VAL A 109 10.24 2.14 1.46
N TYR A 110 9.72 1.66 0.33
CA TYR A 110 9.11 0.34 0.17
C TYR A 110 9.77 -0.38 -1.00
N ALA A 111 10.57 -1.39 -0.70
CA ALA A 111 11.24 -2.24 -1.67
C ALA A 111 10.32 -3.36 -2.16
N ILE A 112 10.22 -3.53 -3.48
CA ILE A 112 9.29 -4.46 -4.13
C ILE A 112 9.98 -5.18 -5.28
N SER A 113 9.73 -6.48 -5.43
CA SER A 113 10.24 -7.26 -6.56
C SER A 113 9.71 -6.72 -7.88
N LYS A 114 10.49 -6.86 -8.96
CA LYS A 114 10.03 -6.45 -10.29
C LYS A 114 8.78 -7.21 -10.71
N THR A 115 8.78 -8.52 -10.47
CA THR A 115 7.65 -9.40 -10.80
C THR A 115 6.37 -8.97 -10.09
N PHE A 116 6.42 -8.67 -8.78
CA PHE A 116 5.23 -8.26 -8.04
C PHE A 116 4.75 -6.87 -8.48
N ALA A 117 5.66 -5.90 -8.63
CA ALA A 117 5.33 -4.55 -9.09
C ALA A 117 4.67 -4.54 -10.49
N GLU A 118 5.28 -5.24 -11.45
CA GLU A 118 4.73 -5.40 -12.80
C GLU A 118 3.39 -6.14 -12.77
N GLY A 119 3.28 -7.17 -11.95
CA GLY A 119 2.05 -7.95 -11.77
C GLY A 119 0.86 -7.12 -11.29
N VAL A 120 1.07 -6.32 -10.25
CA VAL A 120 0.04 -5.40 -9.72
C VAL A 120 -0.37 -4.42 -10.82
N TYR A 121 0.59 -3.75 -11.47
CA TYR A 121 0.29 -2.82 -12.56
C TYR A 121 -0.46 -3.49 -13.72
N ASN A 122 0.03 -4.64 -14.21
CA ASN A 122 -0.54 -5.37 -15.32
C ASN A 122 -1.98 -5.84 -15.05
N SER A 123 -2.28 -6.20 -13.80
CA SER A 123 -3.65 -6.56 -13.41
C SER A 123 -4.64 -5.39 -13.52
N CYS A 124 -4.15 -4.14 -13.51
CA CYS A 124 -4.97 -2.93 -13.53
C CYS A 124 -4.89 -2.11 -14.84
N LYS A 125 -3.82 -2.22 -15.62
CA LYS A 125 -3.51 -1.28 -16.73
C LYS A 125 -4.60 -1.15 -17.80
N ASP A 126 -5.34 -2.24 -18.04
CA ASP A 126 -6.42 -2.30 -19.03
C ASP A 126 -7.82 -2.32 -18.40
N THR A 127 -7.90 -2.30 -17.07
CA THR A 127 -9.18 -2.16 -16.35
C THR A 127 -9.80 -0.80 -16.70
N ARG A 128 -11.10 -0.80 -17.00
CA ARG A 128 -11.89 0.40 -17.26
C ARG A 128 -12.81 0.69 -16.09
N THR A 129 -13.03 1.97 -15.83
CA THR A 129 -14.03 2.41 -14.85
C THR A 129 -15.43 2.09 -15.37
N ILE A 130 -16.30 1.55 -14.52
CA ILE A 130 -17.68 1.24 -14.93
C ILE A 130 -18.46 2.53 -15.18
N VAL A 131 -18.19 3.56 -14.37
CA VAL A 131 -18.95 4.83 -14.39
C VAL A 131 -18.70 5.63 -15.67
N LEU A 132 -17.45 5.65 -16.17
CA LEU A 132 -17.05 6.53 -17.27
C LEU A 132 -16.52 5.77 -18.51
N GLY A 133 -16.32 4.45 -18.42
CA GLY A 133 -15.81 3.63 -19.53
C GLY A 133 -14.36 3.92 -19.94
N ILE A 134 -13.62 4.72 -19.16
CA ILE A 134 -12.22 5.10 -19.44
C ILE A 134 -11.24 4.23 -18.65
N LYS A 135 -9.98 4.14 -19.10
CA LYS A 135 -8.95 3.37 -18.39
C LYS A 135 -8.77 3.87 -16.96
N LEU A 136 -8.76 2.96 -16.00
CA LEU A 136 -8.54 3.21 -14.58
C LEU A 136 -7.24 3.98 -14.32
N MET A 137 -6.20 3.70 -15.10
CA MET A 137 -4.89 4.39 -15.04
C MET A 137 -4.97 5.91 -15.26
N LYS A 138 -6.07 6.44 -15.83
CA LYS A 138 -6.30 7.88 -15.88
C LYS A 138 -6.42 8.51 -14.48
N PHE A 139 -6.83 7.73 -13.48
CA PHE A 139 -6.97 8.16 -12.08
C PHE A 139 -5.84 7.65 -11.18
N MET A 140 -5.02 6.71 -11.66
CA MET A 140 -4.01 6.02 -10.86
C MET A 140 -2.57 6.23 -11.35
N CYS A 141 -2.34 7.18 -12.26
CA CYS A 141 -1.02 7.42 -12.84
C CYS A 141 -0.64 8.91 -12.94
N GLY A 142 -1.29 9.76 -12.13
CA GLY A 142 -1.00 11.18 -11.98
C GLY A 142 -0.88 11.93 -13.31
N LYS A 143 0.13 12.81 -13.40
CA LYS A 143 0.42 13.65 -14.57
C LYS A 143 0.73 12.87 -15.85
N HIS A 144 1.12 11.60 -15.76
CA HIS A 144 1.47 10.79 -16.93
C HIS A 144 0.23 10.28 -17.67
N GLY A 145 -0.91 10.20 -16.97
CA GLY A 145 -2.15 9.66 -17.52
C GLY A 145 -2.03 8.20 -17.94
N SER A 146 -3.08 7.67 -18.55
CA SER A 146 -3.12 6.23 -18.89
C SER A 146 -2.16 5.81 -20.00
N SER A 147 -1.89 6.68 -20.98
CA SER A 147 -1.14 6.30 -22.19
C SER A 147 0.36 6.18 -21.97
N ASN A 148 0.90 6.94 -21.01
CA ASN A 148 2.32 6.93 -20.66
C ASN A 148 2.55 6.31 -19.28
N CYS A 149 1.62 5.48 -18.80
CA CYS A 149 1.75 4.85 -17.49
C CYS A 149 2.67 3.63 -17.56
N SER A 150 3.56 3.47 -16.58
CA SER A 150 4.42 2.30 -16.37
C SER A 150 4.28 1.81 -14.92
N PRO A 151 4.79 0.62 -14.56
CA PRO A 151 4.79 0.15 -13.17
C PRO A 151 5.39 1.17 -12.20
N GLU A 152 6.50 1.81 -12.56
CA GLU A 152 7.19 2.83 -11.76
C GLU A 152 6.32 4.06 -11.56
N ARG A 153 5.72 4.59 -12.64
CA ARG A 153 4.87 5.80 -12.59
C ARG A 153 3.57 5.55 -11.83
N PHE A 154 3.03 4.34 -11.95
CA PHE A 154 1.89 3.90 -11.16
C PHE A 154 2.24 3.90 -9.67
N LEU A 155 3.32 3.23 -9.28
CA LEU A 155 3.74 3.16 -7.88
C LEU A 155 4.15 4.53 -7.32
N GLU A 156 4.81 5.38 -8.12
CA GLU A 156 5.09 6.78 -7.78
C GLU A 156 3.81 7.53 -7.42
N PHE A 157 2.75 7.39 -8.23
CA PHE A 157 1.45 7.98 -7.93
C PHE A 157 0.82 7.41 -6.65
N ILE A 158 0.86 6.09 -6.45
CA ILE A 158 0.34 5.45 -5.23
C ILE A 158 1.04 5.99 -3.97
N GLY A 159 2.35 6.25 -4.05
CA GLY A 159 3.14 6.78 -2.95
C GLY A 159 3.09 8.29 -2.79
N SER A 160 2.43 9.02 -3.70
CA SER A 160 2.38 10.47 -3.70
C SER A 160 1.30 11.01 -2.77
N THR A 161 1.63 12.06 -2.02
CA THR A 161 0.72 12.73 -1.08
C THR A 161 -0.33 13.57 -1.82
N ALA A 162 -1.34 14.05 -1.09
CA ALA A 162 -2.34 14.97 -1.65
C ALA A 162 -1.70 16.26 -2.23
N GLY A 163 -0.65 16.78 -1.59
CA GLY A 163 0.11 17.94 -2.09
C GLY A 163 0.86 17.68 -3.39
N GLU A 164 1.12 16.42 -3.71
CA GLU A 164 1.75 15.98 -4.98
C GLU A 164 0.70 15.50 -6.01
N GLY A 165 -0.59 15.66 -5.70
CA GLY A 165 -1.70 15.21 -6.54
C GLY A 165 -2.07 13.73 -6.40
N GLY A 166 -1.51 13.03 -5.42
CA GLY A 166 -1.82 11.65 -5.09
C GLY A 166 -2.80 11.51 -3.91
N HIS A 167 -2.84 10.32 -3.32
CA HIS A 167 -3.73 9.99 -2.22
C HIS A 167 -3.05 9.34 -1.03
N SER A 168 -1.72 9.17 -1.05
CA SER A 168 -1.00 8.61 0.09
C SER A 168 -1.10 9.54 1.32
N PRO A 169 -1.30 9.02 2.54
CA PRO A 169 -1.28 9.84 3.76
C PRO A 169 0.08 10.51 4.00
N PHE A 170 1.17 9.87 3.59
CA PHE A 170 2.54 10.39 3.65
C PHE A 170 3.36 9.90 2.45
N LYS A 171 4.51 10.49 2.19
CA LYS A 171 5.31 10.13 1.01
C LYS A 171 5.85 8.69 1.15
N THR A 172 5.60 7.84 0.16
CA THR A 172 6.21 6.51 0.08
C THR A 172 7.01 6.41 -1.23
N HIS A 173 8.30 6.12 -1.11
CA HIS A 173 9.15 5.87 -2.26
C HIS A 173 9.19 4.38 -2.55
N TYR A 174 8.71 3.99 -3.73
CA TYR A 174 8.76 2.61 -4.17
C TYR A 174 10.08 2.32 -4.88
N LEU A 175 10.83 1.34 -4.40
CA LEU A 175 12.03 0.84 -5.05
C LEU A 175 11.74 -0.51 -5.68
N ILE A 176 11.78 -0.58 -7.01
CA ILE A 176 11.64 -1.85 -7.74
C ILE A 176 13.02 -2.47 -7.91
N SER A 177 13.24 -3.65 -7.33
CA SER A 177 14.50 -4.39 -7.40
C SER A 177 14.26 -5.87 -7.17
N ASP A 178 14.98 -6.74 -7.87
CA ASP A 178 15.01 -8.17 -7.57
C ASP A 178 16.12 -8.52 -6.56
N ASP A 179 17.09 -7.62 -6.38
CA ASP A 179 18.18 -7.74 -5.42
C ASP A 179 17.90 -6.94 -4.13
N PRO A 180 18.47 -7.35 -2.98
CA PRO A 180 18.42 -6.55 -1.75
C PRO A 180 18.90 -5.12 -1.94
N VAL A 181 18.20 -4.16 -1.34
CA VAL A 181 18.54 -2.73 -1.42
C VAL A 181 18.90 -2.18 -0.05
N THR A 182 19.85 -1.25 0.03
CA THR A 182 20.22 -0.62 1.30
C THR A 182 19.63 0.79 1.40
N VAL A 183 18.89 1.04 2.47
CA VAL A 183 18.27 2.34 2.77
C VAL A 183 18.68 2.74 4.19
N ASN A 184 19.36 3.88 4.35
CA ASN A 184 19.81 4.38 5.66
C ASN A 184 20.58 3.34 6.50
N GLY A 185 21.43 2.53 5.83
CA GLY A 185 22.21 1.46 6.48
C GLY A 185 21.44 0.17 6.77
N LYS A 186 20.11 0.14 6.56
CA LYS A 186 19.28 -1.05 6.67
C LYS A 186 19.19 -1.75 5.32
N GLN A 187 19.46 -3.06 5.30
CA GLN A 187 19.21 -3.89 4.12
C GLN A 187 17.72 -4.27 4.08
N LEU A 188 17.08 -4.03 2.95
CA LEU A 188 15.72 -4.43 2.65
C LEU A 188 15.73 -5.55 1.63
N THR A 189 14.94 -6.59 1.88
CA THR A 189 14.61 -7.64 0.92
C THR A 189 13.34 -7.23 0.18
N PRO A 190 13.38 -7.01 -1.15
CA PRO A 190 12.20 -6.59 -1.89
C PRO A 190 11.02 -7.55 -1.72
N LEU A 191 9.84 -7.00 -1.46
CA LEU A 191 8.64 -7.79 -1.30
C LEU A 191 8.29 -8.54 -2.59
N ASP A 192 8.19 -9.86 -2.48
CA ASP A 192 7.63 -10.70 -3.52
C ASP A 192 6.45 -11.53 -2.98
N ARG A 193 5.31 -11.47 -3.67
CA ARG A 193 4.08 -12.17 -3.27
C ARG A 193 3.34 -12.71 -4.49
N PRO A 194 2.65 -13.85 -4.36
CA PRO A 194 1.79 -14.36 -5.41
C PRO A 194 0.72 -13.35 -5.81
N LEU A 195 0.43 -13.28 -7.11
CA LEU A 195 -0.62 -12.45 -7.66
C LEU A 195 -1.95 -13.23 -7.71
N PHE A 196 -3.03 -12.55 -7.38
CA PHE A 196 -4.40 -13.00 -7.63
C PHE A 196 -4.67 -12.97 -9.14
N LYS A 197 -5.32 -14.02 -9.64
CA LYS A 197 -5.68 -14.20 -11.05
C LYS A 197 -7.14 -13.83 -11.29
#